data_AF-A0A2M7YZ68-F1
#
_entry.id   AF-A0A2M7YZ68-F1
#
_cell.length_a   1.000
_cell.length_b   1.000
_cell.length_c   1.000
_cell.angle_alpha   90.00
_cell.angle_beta   90.00
_cell.angle_gamma   90.00
#
_symmetry.space_group_name_H-M   'P 1'
#
loop_
_entity.id
_entity.type
_entity.pdbx_description
1 polymer ?
#
loop_
_entity_poly.entity_id
_entity_poly.type
_entity_poly.pdbx_seq_one_letter_code
_entity_poly.pdbx_strand_id
1 'polypeptide(L)'
;MGVKEDLNRRIDVLAIGLFGLAVGALTVGLAQMGVIPEVDKIGVLAIALVFGGIVQLLAGITDIRYNEQLGGTALTMYGFFWLTVSTVKLVSGSTSLNFDSTLYIPIELIYLVFSAAMIYLTAYRSVALSLLHVIITLTFFASVMDRLKGSI
;
A
#
# COMPACT_ATOMS: atom_id res chain seq x y z
N MET A 1 20.71 -27.38 26.06
CA MET A 1 20.38 -27.45 24.62
C MET A 1 19.10 -26.68 24.25
N GLY A 2 18.29 -26.18 25.20
CA GLY A 2 16.99 -25.52 24.90
C GLY A 2 16.94 -23.99 24.96
N VAL A 3 18.06 -23.26 24.94
CA VAL A 3 18.07 -21.77 24.96
C VAL A 3 18.42 -21.16 23.59
N LYS A 4 18.98 -21.96 22.67
CA LYS A 4 19.34 -21.51 21.31
C LYS A 4 18.21 -21.65 20.29
N GLU A 5 17.16 -22.42 20.59
CA GLU A 5 16.03 -22.67 19.68
C GLU A 5 14.97 -21.55 19.69
N ASP A 6 14.81 -20.83 20.82
CA ASP A 6 13.88 -19.69 20.90
C ASP A 6 14.41 -18.41 20.24
N LEU A 7 15.68 -18.37 19.84
CA LEU A 7 16.29 -17.18 19.24
C LEU A 7 16.00 -17.03 17.73
N ASN A 8 15.38 -18.03 17.08
CA ASN A 8 15.33 -18.10 15.62
C ASN A 8 13.94 -18.31 15.01
N ARG A 9 12.85 -18.24 15.79
CA ARG A 9 11.50 -18.17 15.23
C ARG A 9 11.20 -16.72 14.83
N ARG A 10 11.91 -16.22 13.81
CA ARG A 10 11.59 -14.94 13.18
C ARG A 10 10.21 -15.09 12.55
N ILE A 11 9.23 -14.36 13.08
CA ILE A 11 7.97 -14.16 12.37
C ILE A 11 8.35 -13.51 11.04
N ASP A 12 7.86 -14.04 9.92
CA ASP A 12 8.05 -13.41 8.62
C ASP A 12 7.09 -12.22 8.51
N VAL A 13 7.47 -11.15 9.22
CA VAL A 13 6.69 -9.92 9.33
C VAL A 13 6.57 -9.25 7.96
N LEU A 14 7.62 -9.34 7.15
CA LEU A 14 7.62 -8.87 5.76
C LEU A 14 6.52 -9.57 4.95
N ALA A 15 6.39 -10.90 5.06
CA ALA A 15 5.33 -11.65 4.40
C ALA A 15 3.92 -11.19 4.83
N ILE A 16 3.71 -10.89 6.11
CA ILE A 16 2.43 -10.35 6.61
C ILE A 16 2.11 -9.00 5.95
N GLY A 17 3.10 -8.10 5.89
CA GLY A 17 2.93 -6.78 5.26
C GLY A 17 2.66 -6.86 3.76
N LEU A 18 3.39 -7.73 3.04
CA LEU A 18 3.19 -7.96 1.61
C LEU A 18 1.84 -8.62 1.31
N PHE A 19 1.38 -9.52 2.17
CA PHE A 19 0.05 -10.11 2.05
C PHE A 19 -1.04 -9.04 2.28
N GLY A 20 -0.89 -8.18 3.29
CA GLY A 20 -1.77 -7.04 3.52
C GLY A 20 -1.87 -6.11 2.30
N LEU A 21 -0.71 -5.78 1.70
CA LEU A 21 -0.65 -5.03 0.45
C LEU A 21 -1.40 -5.72 -0.68
N ALA A 22 -1.17 -7.03 -0.88
CA ALA A 22 -1.82 -7.79 -1.94
C ALA A 22 -3.34 -7.80 -1.78
N VAL A 23 -3.84 -8.04 -0.57
CA VAL A 23 -5.28 -8.00 -0.27
C VAL A 23 -5.86 -6.63 -0.57
N GLY A 24 -5.25 -5.55 -0.10
CA GLY A 24 -5.74 -4.19 -0.34
C GLY A 24 -5.72 -3.80 -1.82
N ALA A 25 -4.58 -4.00 -2.49
CA ALA A 25 -4.38 -3.62 -3.88
C ALA A 25 -5.27 -4.43 -4.85
N LEU A 26 -5.34 -5.75 -4.69
CA LEU A 26 -6.17 -6.60 -5.56
C LEU A 26 -7.66 -6.32 -5.35
N THR A 27 -8.11 -6.11 -4.11
CA THR A 27 -9.52 -5.80 -3.82
C THR A 27 -9.93 -4.48 -4.48
N VAL A 28 -9.10 -3.44 -4.39
CA VAL A 28 -9.37 -2.16 -5.06
C VAL A 28 -9.25 -2.27 -6.57
N GLY A 29 -8.26 -3.00 -7.09
CA GLY A 29 -8.09 -3.22 -8.53
C GLY A 29 -9.29 -3.95 -9.16
N LEU A 30 -9.80 -5.00 -8.50
CA LEU A 30 -11.00 -5.72 -8.96
C LEU A 30 -12.24 -4.82 -8.96
N ALA A 31 -12.38 -3.95 -7.95
CA ALA A 31 -13.45 -2.96 -7.94
C ALA A 31 -13.33 -1.96 -9.10
N GLN A 32 -12.11 -1.48 -9.40
CA GLN A 32 -11.86 -0.59 -10.53
C GLN A 32 -12.15 -1.24 -11.89
N MET A 33 -11.96 -2.56 -12.00
CA MET A 33 -12.32 -3.33 -13.20
C MET A 33 -13.83 -3.61 -13.33
N GLY A 34 -14.66 -3.16 -12.38
CA GLY A 34 -16.10 -3.39 -12.38
C GLY A 34 -16.50 -4.83 -12.01
N VAL A 35 -15.57 -5.63 -11.48
CA VAL A 35 -15.86 -7.00 -11.01
C VAL A 35 -16.68 -6.97 -9.72
N ILE A 36 -16.41 -6.00 -8.85
CA ILE A 36 -17.15 -5.79 -7.60
C ILE A 36 -18.23 -4.73 -7.84
N PRO A 37 -19.49 -4.99 -7.47
CA PRO A 37 -20.58 -4.00 -7.60
C PRO A 37 -20.28 -2.69 -6.85
N GLU A 38 -20.71 -1.55 -7.42
CA GLU A 38 -20.53 -0.23 -6.80
C GLU A 38 -21.16 -0.10 -5.40
N VAL A 39 -22.23 -0.87 -5.12
CA VAL A 39 -22.86 -0.92 -3.79
C VAL A 39 -21.88 -1.40 -2.71
N ASP A 40 -20.88 -2.20 -3.06
CA ASP A 40 -19.90 -2.78 -2.13
C ASP A 40 -18.62 -1.94 -2.01
N LYS A 41 -18.56 -0.77 -2.66
CA LYS A 41 -17.38 0.10 -2.70
C LYS A 41 -16.90 0.55 -1.31
N ILE A 42 -17.82 0.79 -0.38
CA ILE A 42 -17.48 1.11 1.01
C ILE A 42 -16.76 -0.09 1.67
N GLY A 43 -17.23 -1.32 1.42
CA GLY A 43 -16.60 -2.55 1.89
C GLY A 43 -15.19 -2.75 1.31
N VAL A 44 -15.02 -2.51 0.02
CA VAL A 44 -13.71 -2.52 -0.67
C VAL A 44 -12.72 -1.57 0.01
N LEU A 45 -13.16 -0.34 0.30
CA LEU A 45 -12.32 0.66 0.97
C LEU A 45 -12.00 0.28 2.42
N ALA A 46 -12.94 -0.36 3.13
CA ALA A 46 -12.69 -0.85 4.48
C ALA A 46 -11.64 -1.99 4.49
N ILE A 47 -11.71 -2.92 3.53
CA ILE A 47 -10.70 -3.99 3.37
C ILE A 47 -9.33 -3.37 3.07
N ALA A 48 -9.28 -2.41 2.15
CA ALA A 48 -8.04 -1.70 1.81
C ALA A 48 -7.45 -0.94 3.02
N LEU A 49 -8.30 -0.29 3.81
CA LEU A 49 -7.90 0.41 5.04
C LEU A 49 -7.26 -0.53 6.06
N VAL A 50 -7.87 -1.70 6.29
CA VAL A 50 -7.40 -2.65 7.30
C VAL A 50 -6.16 -3.40 6.83
N PHE A 51 -6.22 -4.04 5.66
CA PHE A 51 -5.14 -4.91 5.20
C PHE A 51 -4.01 -4.14 4.52
N GLY A 52 -4.35 -3.25 3.58
CA GLY A 52 -3.38 -2.38 2.93
C GLY A 52 -2.85 -1.30 3.88
N GLY A 53 -3.63 -0.88 4.87
CA GLY A 53 -3.24 0.16 5.83
C GLY A 53 -2.68 -0.38 7.14
N ILE A 54 -3.56 -0.80 8.05
CA ILE A 54 -3.21 -1.12 9.45
C ILE A 54 -2.25 -2.32 9.53
N VAL A 55 -2.61 -3.45 8.91
CA VAL A 55 -1.79 -4.67 8.94
C VAL A 55 -0.41 -4.41 8.33
N GLN A 56 -0.39 -3.72 7.18
CA GLN A 56 0.86 -3.37 6.50
C GLN A 56 1.74 -2.41 7.33
N LEU A 57 1.13 -1.41 7.97
CA LEU A 57 1.83 -0.47 8.85
C LEU A 57 2.43 -1.16 10.06
N LEU A 58 1.67 -2.02 10.75
CA LEU A 58 2.15 -2.76 11.91
C LEU A 58 3.28 -3.72 11.53
N ALA A 59 3.16 -4.37 10.36
CA ALA A 59 4.23 -5.18 9.81
C ALA A 59 5.50 -4.33 9.55
N GLY A 60 5.36 -3.18 8.90
CA GLY A 60 6.50 -2.29 8.63
C GLY A 60 7.22 -1.82 9.89
N ILE A 61 6.49 -1.34 10.90
CA ILE A 61 7.06 -0.89 12.18
C ILE A 61 7.79 -2.03 12.89
N THR A 62 7.21 -3.23 12.84
CA THR A 62 7.80 -4.42 13.46
C THR A 62 9.06 -4.87 12.71
N ASP A 63 9.05 -4.84 11.38
CA ASP A 63 10.18 -5.23 10.52
C ASP A 63 11.40 -4.30 10.68
N ILE A 64 11.17 -2.99 10.82
CA ILE A 64 12.22 -2.01 11.14
C ILE A 64 12.95 -2.38 12.44
N ARG A 65 12.22 -2.86 13.45
CA ARG A 65 12.80 -3.28 14.74
C ARG A 65 13.62 -4.56 14.64
N TYR A 66 13.38 -5.40 13.62
CA TYR A 66 14.06 -6.70 13.42
C TYR A 66 15.17 -6.68 12.37
N ASN A 67 15.72 -5.49 12.05
CA ASN A 67 16.92 -5.23 11.23
C ASN A 67 16.72 -5.17 9.70
N GLU A 68 15.47 -5.22 9.20
CA GLU A 68 15.12 -5.05 7.78
C GLU A 68 14.65 -3.61 7.49
N GLN A 69 15.56 -2.64 7.59
CA GLN A 69 15.22 -1.21 7.54
C GLN A 69 14.54 -0.77 6.23
N LEU A 70 14.95 -1.33 5.09
CA LEU A 70 14.42 -0.92 3.78
C LEU A 70 13.01 -1.47 3.53
N GLY A 71 12.78 -2.76 3.81
CA GLY A 71 11.48 -3.41 3.66
C GLY A 71 10.45 -2.81 4.61
N GLY A 72 10.82 -2.67 5.89
CA GLY A 72 9.97 -2.05 6.90
C GLY A 72 9.63 -0.58 6.60
N THR A 73 10.57 0.20 6.02
CA THR A 73 10.28 1.56 5.53
C THR A 73 9.23 1.54 4.42
N ALA A 74 9.38 0.66 3.43
CA ALA A 74 8.42 0.53 2.33
C ALA A 74 7.01 0.20 2.85
N LEU A 75 6.91 -0.84 3.69
CA LEU A 75 5.65 -1.29 4.27
C LEU A 75 4.97 -0.20 5.11
N THR A 76 5.74 0.49 5.94
CA THR A 76 5.23 1.60 6.77
C THR A 76 4.65 2.72 5.90
N MET A 77 5.38 3.14 4.87
CA MET A 77 4.96 4.22 3.97
C MET A 77 3.72 3.83 3.17
N TYR A 78 3.69 2.65 2.56
CA TYR A 78 2.50 2.18 1.84
C TYR A 78 1.30 1.95 2.77
N GLY A 79 1.54 1.52 4.01
CA GLY A 79 0.51 1.45 5.05
C GLY A 79 -0.14 2.80 5.30
N PHE A 80 0.66 3.87 5.46
CA PHE A 80 0.13 5.22 5.60
C PHE A 80 -0.62 5.70 4.35
N PHE A 81 -0.14 5.39 3.15
CA PHE A 81 -0.87 5.70 1.91
C PHE A 81 -2.29 5.11 1.93
N TRP A 82 -2.41 3.82 2.21
CA TRP A 82 -3.70 3.13 2.26
C TRP A 82 -4.60 3.65 3.37
N LEU A 83 -4.04 3.95 4.54
CA LEU A 83 -4.77 4.57 5.64
C LEU A 83 -5.37 5.92 5.21
N THR A 84 -4.56 6.79 4.62
CA THR A 84 -5.00 8.11 4.19
C THR A 84 -6.04 8.03 3.07
N VAL A 85 -5.74 7.35 1.97
CA VAL A 85 -6.64 7.31 0.80
C VAL A 85 -7.96 6.64 1.12
N SER A 86 -7.93 5.52 1.86
CA SER A 86 -9.17 4.80 2.20
C SER A 86 -10.01 5.60 3.19
N THR A 87 -9.39 6.26 4.18
CA THR A 87 -10.13 7.12 5.13
C THR A 87 -10.82 8.28 4.42
N VAL A 88 -10.10 9.01 3.55
CA VAL A 88 -10.70 10.15 2.83
C VAL A 88 -11.86 9.69 1.94
N LYS A 89 -11.71 8.55 1.24
CA LYS A 89 -12.78 8.00 0.39
C LYS A 89 -13.97 7.49 1.21
N LEU A 90 -13.73 6.85 2.36
CA LEU A 90 -14.79 6.40 3.27
C LEU A 90 -15.58 7.59 3.83
N VAL A 91 -14.90 8.62 4.31
CA VAL A 91 -15.55 9.85 4.80
C VAL A 91 -16.35 10.51 3.68
N SER A 92 -15.81 10.55 2.47
CA SER A 92 -16.53 11.11 1.32
C SER A 92 -17.78 10.30 0.94
N GLY A 93 -17.72 8.97 1.07
CA GLY A 93 -18.85 8.09 0.76
C GLY A 93 -19.90 7.99 1.86
N SER A 94 -19.54 8.28 3.12
CA SER A 94 -20.44 8.18 4.28
C SER A 94 -21.06 9.51 4.69
N THR A 95 -20.58 10.63 4.17
CA THR A 95 -21.06 11.99 4.52
C THR A 95 -21.49 12.74 3.27
N SER A 96 -22.09 13.93 3.45
CA SER A 96 -22.38 14.84 2.33
C SER A 96 -21.14 15.61 1.83
N LEU A 97 -19.96 15.36 2.41
CA LEU A 97 -18.71 15.98 1.98
C LEU A 97 -18.17 15.23 0.76
N ASN A 98 -18.25 15.86 -0.40
CA ASN A 98 -17.68 15.30 -1.63
C ASN A 98 -16.31 15.92 -1.88
N PHE A 99 -15.24 15.14 -1.68
CA PHE A 99 -13.89 15.58 -2.00
C PHE A 99 -13.60 15.37 -3.49
N ASP A 100 -13.03 16.40 -4.12
CA ASP A 100 -12.62 16.33 -5.52
C ASP A 100 -11.48 15.31 -5.70
N SER A 101 -11.53 14.55 -6.79
CA SER A 101 -10.48 13.60 -7.18
C SER A 101 -9.09 14.23 -7.35
N THR A 102 -9.03 15.53 -7.62
CA THR A 102 -7.81 16.33 -7.76
C THR A 102 -7.01 16.37 -6.45
N LEU A 103 -7.69 16.21 -5.30
CA LEU A 103 -7.06 16.17 -3.98
C LEU A 103 -6.04 15.02 -3.84
N TYR A 104 -6.21 13.93 -4.60
CA TYR A 104 -5.33 12.76 -4.52
C TYR A 104 -4.06 12.89 -5.37
N ILE A 105 -3.99 13.84 -6.30
CA ILE A 105 -2.84 13.99 -7.22
C ILE A 105 -1.52 14.23 -6.47
N PRO A 106 -1.43 15.14 -5.47
CA PRO A 106 -0.17 15.42 -4.80
C PRO A 106 0.39 14.21 -4.04
N ILE A 107 -0.48 13.48 -3.32
CA ILE A 107 -0.06 12.28 -2.59
C ILE A 107 0.38 11.19 -3.56
N GLU A 108 -0.39 10.91 -4.63
CA GLU A 108 -0.01 9.89 -5.61
C GLU A 108 1.29 10.23 -6.35
N LEU A 109 1.56 11.51 -6.64
CA LEU A 109 2.81 11.94 -7.25
C LEU A 109 4.02 11.74 -6.32
N ILE A 110 3.87 12.04 -5.03
CA ILE A 110 4.93 11.80 -4.04
C ILE A 110 5.20 10.30 -3.91
N TYR A 111 4.15 9.47 -3.87
CA TYR A 111 4.31 8.02 -3.80
C TYR A 111 4.83 7.40 -5.11
N LEU A 112 4.58 8.02 -6.27
CA LEU A 112 5.22 7.67 -7.54
C LEU A 112 6.74 7.86 -7.45
N VAL A 113 7.19 9.03 -7.01
CA VAL A 113 8.63 9.33 -6.86
C VAL A 113 9.27 8.43 -5.79
N PHE A 114 8.59 8.24 -4.65
CA PHE A 114 9.03 7.33 -3.60
C PHE A 114 9.21 5.90 -4.12
N SER A 115 8.21 5.35 -4.80
CA SER A 115 8.29 3.98 -5.34
C SER A 115 9.39 3.83 -6.38
N ALA A 116 9.60 4.84 -7.25
CA ALA A 116 10.69 4.85 -8.22
C ALA A 116 12.07 4.85 -7.54
N ALA A 117 12.26 5.64 -6.48
CA ALA A 117 13.48 5.61 -5.68
C ALA A 117 13.69 4.24 -5.03
N MET A 118 12.62 3.61 -4.55
CA MET A 118 12.66 2.29 -3.93
C MET A 118 13.04 1.17 -4.91
N ILE A 119 12.78 1.29 -6.22
CA ILE A 119 13.27 0.33 -7.23
C ILE A 119 14.79 0.21 -7.14
N TYR A 120 15.49 1.36 -7.15
CA TYR A 120 16.95 1.41 -7.05
C TYR A 120 17.45 0.89 -5.71
N LEU A 121 16.85 1.35 -4.60
CA LEU A 121 17.27 0.95 -3.25
C LEU A 121 17.09 -0.56 -3.01
N THR A 122 16.02 -1.15 -3.53
CA THR A 122 15.70 -2.57 -3.33
C THR A 122 16.40 -3.49 -4.32
N ALA A 123 16.86 -2.99 -5.47
CA ALA A 123 17.63 -3.76 -6.45
C ALA A 123 18.91 -4.37 -5.85
N TYR A 124 19.55 -3.66 -4.91
CA TYR A 124 20.73 -4.15 -4.19
C TYR A 124 20.41 -5.23 -3.15
N ARG A 125 19.13 -5.39 -2.77
CA ARG A 125 18.71 -6.32 -1.71
C ARG A 125 18.02 -7.56 -2.24
N SER A 126 17.04 -7.41 -3.13
CA SER A 126 16.42 -8.54 -3.82
C SER A 126 15.74 -8.11 -5.12
N VAL A 127 15.91 -8.94 -6.15
CA VAL A 127 15.26 -8.72 -7.45
C VAL A 127 13.74 -8.76 -7.31
N ALA A 128 13.20 -9.66 -6.48
CA ALA A 128 11.76 -9.78 -6.26
C ALA A 128 11.15 -8.50 -5.66
N LEU A 129 11.78 -7.91 -4.64
CA LEU A 129 11.29 -6.67 -4.03
C LEU A 129 11.43 -5.47 -4.98
N SER A 130 12.47 -5.46 -5.81
CA SER A 130 12.64 -4.43 -6.85
C SER A 130 11.57 -4.52 -7.93
N LEU A 131 11.28 -5.73 -8.43
CA LEU A 131 10.20 -5.96 -9.39
C LEU A 131 8.82 -5.58 -8.83
N LEU A 132 8.56 -5.85 -7.55
CA LEU A 132 7.34 -5.39 -6.89
C LEU A 132 7.24 -3.86 -6.94
N HIS A 133 8.33 -3.14 -6.67
CA HIS A 133 8.36 -1.68 -6.75
C HIS A 133 8.16 -1.16 -8.17
N VAL A 134 8.68 -1.85 -9.19
CA VAL A 134 8.41 -1.51 -10.60
C VAL A 134 6.90 -1.54 -10.87
N ILE A 135 6.20 -2.58 -10.43
CA ILE A 135 4.74 -2.70 -10.61
C ILE A 135 4.00 -1.60 -9.85
N ILE A 136 4.43 -1.29 -8.62
CA ILE A 136 3.84 -0.22 -7.81
C ILE A 136 4.04 1.15 -8.49
N THR A 137 5.24 1.43 -9.00
CA THR A 137 5.54 2.67 -9.74
C THR A 137 4.67 2.82 -10.98
N LEU A 138 4.50 1.75 -11.76
CA LEU A 138 3.62 1.76 -12.93
C LEU A 138 2.14 2.01 -12.53
N THR A 139 1.70 1.40 -11.42
CA THR A 139 0.35 1.62 -10.88
C THR A 139 0.13 3.07 -10.48
N PHE A 140 1.07 3.68 -9.74
CA PHE A 140 0.98 5.10 -9.38
C PHE A 140 1.02 6.01 -10.59
N PHE A 141 1.88 5.71 -11.57
CA PHE A 141 1.97 6.47 -12.81
C PHE A 141 0.62 6.45 -13.56
N ALA A 142 0.03 5.26 -13.72
CA ALA A 142 -1.28 5.12 -14.36
C ALA A 142 -2.38 5.89 -13.60
N SER A 143 -2.39 5.80 -12.26
CA SER A 143 -3.36 6.52 -11.41
C SER A 143 -3.25 8.04 -11.56
N VAL A 144 -2.03 8.59 -11.53
CA VAL A 144 -1.80 10.04 -11.71
C VAL A 144 -2.25 10.48 -13.10
N MET A 145 -1.92 9.72 -14.15
CA MET A 145 -2.31 10.06 -15.52
C MET A 145 -3.83 10.03 -15.73
N ASP A 146 -4.54 9.09 -15.10
CA ASP A 146 -5.99 9.00 -15.15
C ASP A 146 -6.64 10.23 -14.50
N ARG A 147 -6.15 10.63 -13.33
CA ARG A 147 -6.64 11.81 -12.61
C ARG A 147 -6.35 13.13 -13.32
N LEU A 148 -5.17 13.25 -13.93
CA LEU A 148 -4.82 14.45 -14.71
C LEU A 148 -5.74 14.61 -15.93
N LYS A 149 -6.10 13.52 -16.60
CA LYS A 149 -7.06 13.56 -17.72
C LYS A 149 -8.48 13.91 -17.27
N GLY A 150 -8.90 13.44 -16.09
CA GLY A 150 -10.22 13.76 -15.54
C GLY A 150 -10.35 15.18 -14.97
N SER A 151 -9.25 15.91 -14.80
CA SER A 151 -9.22 17.26 -14.25
C SER A 151 -9.24 18.38 -15.31
N ILE A 152 -9.12 18.04 -16.61
CA ILE A 152 -9.10 18.97 -17.76
C ILE A 152 -10.45 18.90 -18.46
#